data_AF-A0A6P1AMS8-F1
#
_entry.id   AF-A0A6P1AMS8-F1
#
_cell.length_a   1.000
_cell.length_b   1.000
_cell.length_c   1.000
_cell.angle_alpha   90.00
_cell.angle_beta   90.00
_cell.angle_gamma   90.00
#
_symmetry.space_group_name_H-M   'P 1'
#
loop_
_entity.id
_entity.type
_entity.pdbx_description
1 polymer ?
#
loop_
_entity_poly.entity_id
_entity_poly.type
_entity_poly.pdbx_seq_one_letter_code
_entity_poly.pdbx_strand_id
1 'polypeptide(L)'
;MSNKALITNPIIKPTQLLTSLQSGQLLRITSPRSSAVIICHNHHADLAGPGAAVGGMLDIDCRRVIPIGNLGLQYPESNIDRQKAFTIRQRWIKAIQKVTVNPIPLQRAKILLVMLEKYCGLESLQNVPDEVLAQLVGVLPQTMTVARQVVTTVKEKAKREVGKDTSVIDSPTIIEQSAAKQLNYQSR
;
A
#
# COMPACT_ATOMS: atom_id res chain seq x y z
N MET A 1 -12.99 37.23 8.56
CA MET A 1 -11.57 37.38 8.94
C MET A 1 -10.84 36.10 8.59
N SER A 2 -9.71 36.26 7.89
CA SER A 2 -8.88 35.21 7.32
C SER A 2 -8.29 34.31 8.41
N ASN A 3 -8.44 33.00 8.27
CA ASN A 3 -7.55 32.04 8.91
C ASN A 3 -7.25 30.95 7.89
N LYS A 4 -6.34 31.27 6.96
CA LYS A 4 -5.63 30.27 6.17
C LYS A 4 -4.89 29.39 7.17
N ALA A 5 -5.51 28.28 7.58
CA ALA A 5 -4.86 27.29 8.40
C ALA A 5 -3.65 26.77 7.62
N LEU A 6 -2.48 27.14 8.14
CA LEU A 6 -1.12 26.77 7.79
C LEU A 6 -1.03 25.45 7.00
N ILE A 7 -1.00 25.58 5.67
CA ILE A 7 -0.48 24.53 4.80
C ILE A 7 1.01 24.46 5.09
N THR A 8 1.38 23.52 5.95
CA THR A 8 2.72 22.97 5.93
C THR A 8 2.54 21.58 5.34
N ASN A 9 3.16 21.34 4.18
CA ASN A 9 3.49 20.00 3.72
C ASN A 9 4.89 19.68 4.25
N PRO A 10 5.09 19.36 5.56
CA PRO A 10 6.35 18.81 5.95
C PRO A 10 6.45 17.40 5.37
N ILE A 11 7.58 17.10 4.76
CA ILE A 11 8.04 15.72 4.65
C ILE A 11 8.22 15.26 6.12
N ILE A 12 7.26 14.52 6.64
CA ILE A 12 7.26 14.09 8.05
C ILE A 12 8.24 12.92 8.20
N LYS A 13 9.18 13.03 9.15
CA LYS A 13 10.06 11.91 9.47
C LYS A 13 9.24 10.74 10.06
N PRO A 14 9.58 9.47 9.78
CA PRO A 14 8.80 8.32 10.28
C PRO A 14 8.54 8.34 11.80
N THR A 15 9.49 8.83 12.59
CA THR A 15 9.36 8.97 14.05
C THR A 15 8.33 10.02 14.45
N GLN A 16 8.32 11.17 13.77
CA GLN A 16 7.32 12.22 14.01
C GLN A 16 5.92 11.74 13.63
N LEU A 17 5.81 11.01 12.51
CA LEU A 17 4.55 10.42 12.08
C LEU A 17 4.03 9.43 13.12
N LEU A 18 4.88 8.51 13.59
CA LEU A 18 4.52 7.56 14.65
C LEU A 18 4.00 8.27 15.90
N THR A 19 4.70 9.30 16.39
CA THR A 19 4.25 10.08 17.55
C THR A 19 2.91 10.76 17.31
N SER A 20 2.69 11.34 16.13
CA SER A 20 1.40 11.92 15.75
C SER A 20 0.28 10.88 15.79
N LEU A 21 0.47 9.71 15.17
CA LEU A 21 -0.55 8.65 15.16
C LEU A 21 -0.87 8.15 16.58
N GLN A 22 0.16 7.91 17.40
CA GLN A 22 0.01 7.45 18.78
C GLN A 22 -0.66 8.50 19.69
N SER A 23 -0.52 9.79 19.37
CA SER A 23 -1.24 10.87 20.08
C SER A 23 -2.73 10.97 19.70
N GLY A 24 -3.19 10.16 18.74
CA GLY A 24 -4.56 10.20 18.22
C GLY A 24 -4.82 11.34 17.24
N GLN A 25 -3.78 12.01 16.73
CA GLN A 25 -3.95 13.01 15.67
C GLN A 25 -4.46 12.34 14.40
N LEU A 26 -5.49 12.93 13.78
CA LEU A 26 -6.02 12.47 12.50
C LEU A 26 -5.41 13.26 11.35
N LEU A 27 -4.79 12.54 10.42
CA LEU A 27 -4.17 13.07 9.22
C LEU A 27 -4.78 12.41 7.98
N ARG A 28 -4.62 13.05 6.83
CA ARG A 28 -4.98 12.53 5.51
C ARG A 28 -3.75 12.53 4.63
N ILE A 29 -3.56 11.45 3.87
CA ILE A 29 -2.50 11.37 2.87
C ILE A 29 -2.85 12.28 1.68
N THR A 30 -1.95 13.20 1.33
CA THR A 30 -2.14 14.20 0.26
C THR A 30 -1.26 13.99 -0.95
N SER A 31 -0.26 13.13 -0.81
CA SER A 31 0.76 12.95 -1.83
C SER A 31 0.20 12.46 -3.18
N PRO A 32 0.96 12.69 -4.27
CA PRO A 32 0.60 12.21 -5.59
C PRO A 32 0.46 10.68 -5.64
N ARG A 33 -0.02 10.20 -6.79
CA ARG A 33 -0.05 8.77 -7.12
C ARG A 33 1.31 8.14 -6.79
N SER A 34 1.28 6.93 -6.21
CA SER A 34 2.45 6.15 -5.77
C SER A 34 3.06 6.46 -4.42
N SER A 35 2.30 7.08 -3.52
CA SER A 35 2.63 7.16 -2.09
C SER A 35 1.70 6.27 -1.27
N ALA A 36 2.24 5.64 -0.23
CA ALA A 36 1.46 4.90 0.74
C ALA A 36 2.16 4.92 2.09
N VAL A 37 1.46 4.46 3.11
CA VAL A 37 2.04 4.17 4.42
C VAL A 37 1.52 2.83 4.92
N ILE A 38 2.44 2.03 5.44
CA ILE A 38 2.09 0.82 6.19
C ILE A 38 2.13 1.19 7.67
N ILE A 39 1.03 0.92 8.36
CA ILE A 39 0.85 1.14 9.79
C ILE A 39 0.92 -0.23 10.46
N CYS A 40 1.95 -0.45 11.28
CA CYS A 40 2.18 -1.73 11.93
C CYS A 40 1.62 -1.68 13.36
N HIS A 41 0.67 -2.57 13.64
CA HIS A 41 0.17 -2.85 14.98
C HIS A 41 0.91 -4.06 15.56
N ASN A 42 0.51 -4.51 16.75
CA ASN A 42 1.20 -5.63 17.42
C ASN A 42 1.14 -6.95 16.61
N HIS A 43 0.02 -7.22 15.92
CA HIS A 43 -0.23 -8.53 15.29
C HIS A 43 -0.61 -8.46 13.80
N HIS A 44 -0.77 -7.27 13.26
CA HIS A 44 -1.12 -7.05 11.87
C HIS A 44 -0.55 -5.72 11.39
N ALA A 45 -0.55 -5.55 10.08
CA ALA A 45 -0.23 -4.28 9.46
C ALA A 45 -1.36 -3.86 8.53
N ASP A 46 -1.46 -2.57 8.35
CA ASP A 46 -2.52 -1.92 7.61
C ASP A 46 -1.92 -1.02 6.53
N LEU A 47 -2.58 -0.95 5.37
CA LEU A 47 -2.13 -0.10 4.26
C LEU A 47 -3.06 1.10 4.10
N ALA A 48 -2.47 2.28 3.94
CA ALA A 48 -3.18 3.51 3.61
C ALA A 48 -2.47 4.22 2.44
N GLY A 49 -3.20 4.50 1.36
CA GLY A 49 -2.69 5.22 0.20
C GLY A 49 -3.31 6.61 0.03
N PRO A 50 -3.16 7.23 -1.16
CA PRO A 50 -3.53 8.63 -1.36
C PRO A 50 -4.99 8.91 -1.00
N GLY A 51 -5.22 9.98 -0.24
CA GLY A 51 -6.53 10.39 0.25
C GLY A 51 -7.04 9.62 1.48
N ALA A 52 -6.38 8.54 1.91
CA ALA A 52 -6.80 7.79 3.08
C ALA A 52 -6.54 8.55 4.39
N ALA A 53 -7.41 8.34 5.36
CA ALA A 53 -7.19 8.73 6.75
C ALA A 53 -6.12 7.85 7.40
N VAL A 54 -5.28 8.47 8.22
CA VAL A 54 -4.31 7.82 9.11
C VAL A 54 -4.32 8.52 10.47
N GLY A 55 -4.14 7.77 11.54
CA GLY A 55 -4.25 8.25 12.92
C GLY A 55 -5.67 8.21 13.45
N GLY A 56 -5.99 9.14 14.35
CA GLY A 56 -7.21 9.05 15.15
C GLY A 56 -7.23 7.77 15.98
N MET A 57 -8.41 7.30 16.38
CA MET A 57 -8.56 6.11 17.22
C MET A 57 -8.12 4.80 16.57
N LEU A 58 -7.99 4.76 15.23
CA LEU A 58 -7.65 3.53 14.51
C LEU A 58 -6.20 3.12 14.69
N ASP A 59 -5.30 4.10 14.81
CA ASP A 59 -3.85 3.87 14.74
C ASP A 59 -3.13 4.25 16.05
N ILE A 60 -3.85 4.42 17.17
CA ILE A 60 -3.26 4.80 18.48
C ILE A 60 -2.26 3.75 18.97
N ASP A 61 -2.55 2.48 18.74
CA ASP A 61 -1.72 1.35 19.17
C ASP A 61 -0.61 0.99 18.17
N CYS A 62 -0.41 1.80 17.11
CA CYS A 62 0.63 1.52 16.14
C CYS A 62 2.02 1.55 16.79
N ARG A 63 2.88 0.60 16.40
CA ARG A 63 4.24 0.44 16.94
C ARG A 63 5.30 0.93 15.96
N ARG A 64 4.98 0.89 14.67
CA ARG A 64 5.89 1.24 13.59
C ARG A 64 5.08 1.77 12.41
N VAL A 65 5.68 2.69 11.68
CA VAL A 65 5.10 3.26 10.47
C VAL A 65 6.16 3.21 9.36
N ILE A 66 5.81 2.62 8.22
CA ILE A 66 6.68 2.53 7.04
C ILE A 66 6.10 3.40 5.92
N PRO A 67 6.62 4.61 5.68
CA PRO A 67 6.25 5.36 4.49
C PRO A 67 6.82 4.68 3.24
N ILE A 68 6.03 4.67 2.18
CA ILE A 68 6.39 4.17 0.86
C ILE A 68 6.26 5.33 -0.13
N GLY A 69 7.35 5.63 -0.82
CA GLY A 69 7.44 6.78 -1.72
C GLY A 69 7.47 8.12 -0.98
N ASN A 70 7.09 9.19 -1.68
CA ASN A 70 7.08 10.54 -1.11
C ASN A 70 5.76 10.78 -0.37
N LEU A 71 5.74 10.64 0.96
CA LEU A 71 4.54 10.77 1.79
C LEU A 71 4.29 12.21 2.24
N GLY A 72 3.10 12.70 1.94
CA GLY A 72 2.58 14.02 2.28
C GLY A 72 1.30 13.85 3.08
N LEU A 73 1.17 14.65 4.12
CA LEU A 73 0.11 14.54 5.12
C LEU A 73 -0.47 15.92 5.40
N GLN A 74 -1.79 15.98 5.57
CA GLN A 74 -2.47 17.20 6.01
C GLN A 74 -3.57 16.86 7.02
N TYR A 75 -3.98 17.86 7.79
CA TYR A 75 -5.19 17.76 8.58
C TYR A 75 -6.44 17.84 7.70
N PRO A 76 -7.44 16.98 7.91
CA PRO A 76 -8.75 17.16 7.28
C PRO A 76 -9.49 18.33 7.96
N GLU A 77 -9.80 19.36 7.17
CA GLU A 77 -10.35 20.63 7.67
C GLU A 77 -11.82 20.54 8.07
N SER A 78 -12.60 19.69 7.41
CA SER A 78 -14.04 19.55 7.64
C SER A 78 -14.44 18.12 8.02
N ASN A 79 -15.63 17.97 8.62
CA ASN A 79 -16.23 16.64 8.86
C ASN A 79 -16.45 15.87 7.55
N ILE A 80 -16.76 16.57 6.46
CA ILE A 80 -16.91 15.97 5.13
C ILE A 80 -15.57 15.40 4.64
N ASP A 81 -14.46 16.12 4.85
CA ASP A 81 -13.13 15.64 4.47
C ASP A 81 -12.68 14.46 5.32
N ARG A 82 -13.01 14.46 6.62
CA ARG A 82 -12.79 13.32 7.51
C ARG A 82 -13.54 12.09 7.02
N GLN A 83 -14.84 12.24 6.73
CA GLN A 83 -15.67 11.14 6.23
C GLN A 83 -15.14 10.57 4.90
N LYS A 84 -14.72 11.44 3.97
CA LYS A 84 -14.09 11.03 2.71
C LYS A 84 -12.80 10.26 2.96
N ALA A 85 -11.93 10.77 3.82
CA ALA A 85 -10.65 10.13 4.13
C ALA A 85 -10.83 8.74 4.78
N PHE A 86 -11.77 8.60 5.72
CA PHE A 86 -12.11 7.29 6.30
C PHE A 86 -12.74 6.34 5.28
N THR A 87 -13.60 6.84 4.38
CA THR A 87 -14.17 6.04 3.30
C THR A 87 -13.07 5.49 2.37
N ILE A 88 -12.06 6.31 2.05
CA ILE A 88 -10.91 5.87 1.27
C ILE A 88 -10.07 4.86 2.05
N ARG A 89 -9.85 5.08 3.36
CA ARG A 89 -9.14 4.13 4.24
C ARG A 89 -9.82 2.76 4.26
N GLN A 90 -11.15 2.72 4.34
CA GLN A 90 -11.92 1.48 4.25
C GLN A 90 -11.73 0.75 2.91
N ARG A 91 -11.61 1.49 1.79
CA ARG A 91 -11.34 0.87 0.48
C ARG A 91 -9.98 0.16 0.45
N TRP A 92 -8.96 0.76 1.07
CA TRP A 92 -7.64 0.13 1.21
C TRP A 92 -7.69 -1.13 2.08
N ILE A 93 -8.37 -1.07 3.22
CA ILE A 93 -8.57 -2.23 4.09
C ILE A 93 -9.27 -3.36 3.31
N LYS A 94 -10.36 -3.05 2.60
CA LYS A 94 -11.08 -4.02 1.75
C LYS A 94 -10.21 -4.58 0.62
N ALA A 95 -9.31 -3.79 0.05
CA ALA A 95 -8.39 -4.25 -0.98
C ALA A 95 -7.41 -5.29 -0.42
N ILE A 96 -6.82 -5.03 0.76
CA ILE A 96 -5.99 -6.00 1.46
C ILE A 96 -6.79 -7.26 1.84
N GLN A 97 -8.00 -7.10 2.37
CA GLN A 97 -8.89 -8.22 2.71
C GLN A 97 -9.18 -9.14 1.50
N LYS A 98 -9.34 -8.58 0.30
CA LYS A 98 -9.50 -9.38 -0.93
C LYS A 98 -8.26 -10.22 -1.27
N VAL A 99 -7.07 -9.79 -0.85
CA VAL A 99 -5.86 -10.61 -0.96
C VAL A 99 -5.86 -11.69 0.13
N THR A 100 -6.27 -11.36 1.36
CA THR A 100 -6.23 -12.29 2.50
C THR A 100 -7.18 -13.47 2.38
N VAL A 101 -8.29 -13.34 1.64
CA VAL A 101 -9.24 -14.45 1.44
C VAL A 101 -8.69 -15.59 0.57
N ASN A 102 -7.58 -15.39 -0.15
CA ASN A 102 -6.96 -16.48 -0.89
C ASN A 102 -6.34 -17.50 0.09
N PRO A 103 -6.75 -18.79 0.06
CA PRO A 103 -6.31 -19.77 1.03
C PRO A 103 -4.81 -20.09 0.92
N ILE A 104 -4.18 -19.88 -0.24
CA ILE A 104 -2.80 -20.27 -0.51
C ILE A 104 -1.83 -19.14 -0.10
N PRO A 105 -0.99 -19.32 0.94
CA PRO A 105 -0.14 -18.25 1.49
C PRO A 105 0.81 -17.63 0.46
N LEU A 106 1.47 -18.47 -0.35
CA LEU A 106 2.38 -18.00 -1.39
C LEU A 106 1.65 -17.17 -2.46
N GLN A 107 0.40 -17.50 -2.79
CA GLN A 107 -0.39 -16.71 -3.71
C GLN A 107 -0.78 -15.36 -3.10
N ARG A 108 -1.18 -15.32 -1.81
CA ARG A 108 -1.42 -14.04 -1.09
C ARG A 108 -0.21 -13.11 -1.19
N ALA A 109 0.98 -13.63 -0.86
CA ALA A 109 2.22 -12.86 -0.91
C ALA A 109 2.51 -12.34 -2.33
N LYS A 110 2.37 -13.18 -3.35
CA LYS A 110 2.58 -12.77 -4.75
C LYS A 110 1.58 -11.70 -5.20
N ILE A 111 0.29 -11.87 -4.90
CA ILE A 111 -0.76 -10.91 -5.24
C ILE A 111 -0.49 -9.57 -4.55
N LEU A 112 -0.10 -9.59 -3.27
CA LEU A 112 0.28 -8.38 -2.53
C LEU A 112 1.43 -7.65 -3.22
N LEU A 113 2.52 -8.34 -3.54
CA LEU A 113 3.70 -7.74 -4.17
C LEU A 113 3.35 -7.09 -5.52
N VAL A 114 2.60 -7.81 -6.36
CA VAL A 114 2.15 -7.28 -7.67
C VAL A 114 1.26 -6.05 -7.50
N MET A 115 0.33 -6.08 -6.54
CA MET A 115 -0.56 -4.96 -6.25
C MET A 115 0.24 -3.75 -5.75
N LEU A 116 1.12 -3.93 -4.75
CA LEU A 116 1.92 -2.85 -4.18
C LEU A 116 2.87 -2.24 -5.20
N GLU A 117 3.51 -3.05 -6.04
CA GLU A 117 4.38 -2.56 -7.10
C GLU A 117 3.60 -1.73 -8.13
N LYS A 118 2.40 -2.18 -8.53
CA LYS A 118 1.54 -1.42 -9.45
C LYS A 118 1.15 -0.06 -8.86
N TYR A 119 0.94 0.03 -7.55
CA TYR A 119 0.57 1.29 -6.90
C TYR A 119 1.77 2.19 -6.61
N CYS A 120 2.82 1.65 -5.98
CA CYS A 120 3.90 2.42 -5.36
C CYS A 120 5.22 2.42 -6.16
N GLY A 121 5.29 1.63 -7.23
CA GLY A 121 6.52 1.36 -7.97
C GLY A 121 7.40 0.30 -7.29
N LEU A 122 8.27 -0.31 -8.10
CA LEU A 122 9.17 -1.37 -7.65
C LEU A 122 10.23 -0.87 -6.66
N GLU A 123 10.83 0.28 -6.95
CA GLU A 123 11.93 0.86 -6.15
C GLU A 123 11.49 1.11 -4.71
N SER A 124 10.32 1.72 -4.51
CA SER A 124 9.76 1.97 -3.19
C SER A 124 9.47 0.69 -2.40
N LEU A 125 9.15 -0.41 -3.09
CA LEU A 125 8.77 -1.69 -2.48
C LEU A 125 9.99 -2.56 -2.11
N GLN A 126 11.14 -2.37 -2.76
CA GLN A 126 12.36 -3.13 -2.45
C GLN A 126 12.86 -2.91 -1.03
N ASN A 127 12.64 -1.70 -0.50
CA ASN A 127 13.11 -1.32 0.83
C ASN A 127 12.14 -1.69 1.96
N VAL A 128 10.96 -2.23 1.64
CA VAL A 128 9.99 -2.63 2.66
C VAL A 128 10.38 -4.02 3.21
N PRO A 129 10.58 -4.17 4.52
CA PRO A 129 10.97 -5.45 5.09
C PRO A 129 9.90 -6.53 4.89
N ASP A 130 10.35 -7.78 4.72
CA ASP A 130 9.47 -8.92 4.48
C ASP A 130 8.52 -9.18 5.65
N GLU A 131 8.95 -8.92 6.89
CA GLU A 131 8.08 -9.06 8.06
C GLU A 131 6.89 -8.08 8.03
N VAL A 132 7.11 -6.87 7.53
CA VAL A 132 6.06 -5.85 7.42
C VAL A 132 5.06 -6.23 6.33
N LEU A 133 5.55 -6.67 5.17
CA LEU A 133 4.69 -7.12 4.09
C LEU A 133 3.91 -8.38 4.45
N ALA A 134 4.54 -9.29 5.19
CA ALA A 134 3.91 -10.51 5.64
C ALA A 134 2.72 -10.24 6.59
N GLN A 135 2.85 -9.24 7.46
CA GLN A 135 1.79 -8.79 8.36
C GLN A 135 0.57 -8.21 7.63
N LEU A 136 0.73 -7.63 6.43
CA LEU A 136 -0.41 -7.12 5.64
C LEU A 136 -1.35 -8.24 5.20
N VAL A 137 -0.84 -9.46 4.95
CA VAL A 137 -1.62 -10.55 4.35
C VAL A 137 -1.63 -11.85 5.15
N GLY A 138 -1.18 -11.79 6.41
CA GLY A 138 -1.19 -12.93 7.33
C GLY A 138 -0.41 -14.12 6.76
N VAL A 139 0.86 -13.91 6.41
CA VAL A 139 1.80 -14.97 5.99
C VAL A 139 3.07 -14.92 6.83
N LEU A 140 3.94 -15.92 6.69
CA LEU A 140 5.25 -15.90 7.32
C LEU A 140 6.23 -15.04 6.51
N PRO A 141 7.20 -14.35 7.14
CA PRO A 141 8.21 -13.57 6.42
C PRO A 141 8.94 -14.38 5.35
N GLN A 142 9.27 -15.65 5.62
CA GLN A 142 9.93 -16.54 4.65
C GLN A 142 9.06 -16.78 3.40
N THR A 143 7.74 -16.78 3.54
CA THR A 143 6.82 -16.86 2.40
C THR A 143 6.93 -15.62 1.51
N MET A 144 7.13 -14.44 2.11
CA MET A 144 7.34 -13.20 1.37
C MET A 144 8.67 -13.20 0.63
N THR A 145 9.74 -13.68 1.27
CA THR A 145 11.07 -13.84 0.64
C THR A 145 10.99 -14.72 -0.61
N VAL A 146 10.34 -15.89 -0.50
CA VAL A 146 10.11 -16.79 -1.65
C VAL A 146 9.26 -16.11 -2.72
N ALA A 147 8.20 -15.40 -2.34
CA ALA A 147 7.34 -14.69 -3.27
C ALA A 147 8.11 -13.63 -4.08
N ARG A 148 8.99 -12.85 -3.44
CA ARG A 148 9.86 -11.87 -4.11
C ARG A 148 10.75 -12.54 -5.16
N GLN A 149 11.42 -13.63 -4.81
CA GLN A 149 12.28 -14.39 -5.74
C GLN A 149 11.50 -14.88 -6.96
N VAL A 150 10.32 -15.47 -6.74
CA VAL A 150 9.46 -15.97 -7.81
C VAL A 150 8.99 -14.84 -8.73
N VAL A 151 8.52 -13.72 -8.17
CA VAL A 151 8.04 -12.58 -8.97
C VAL A 151 9.17 -11.98 -9.80
N THR A 152 10.37 -11.80 -9.21
CA THR A 152 11.54 -11.29 -9.94
C THR A 152 11.95 -12.23 -11.07
N THR A 153 11.99 -13.54 -10.81
CA THR A 153 12.38 -14.56 -11.81
C THR A 153 11.43 -14.57 -13.00
N VAL A 154 10.11 -14.50 -12.76
CA VAL A 154 9.09 -14.44 -13.82
C VAL A 154 9.27 -13.18 -14.67
N LYS A 155 9.57 -12.04 -14.05
CA LYS A 155 9.82 -10.78 -14.76
C LYS A 155 11.08 -10.80 -15.60
N GLU A 156 12.16 -11.41 -15.11
CA GLU A 156 13.40 -11.55 -15.87
C GLU A 156 13.22 -12.46 -17.09
N LYS A 157 12.46 -13.55 -16.96
CA LYS A 157 12.12 -14.43 -18.09
C LYS A 157 11.28 -13.69 -19.13
N ALA A 158 10.23 -12.98 -18.70
CA ALA A 158 9.40 -12.17 -19.60
C ALA A 158 10.23 -11.11 -20.35
N LYS A 159 11.17 -10.42 -19.68
CA LYS A 159 12.07 -9.46 -20.34
C LYS A 159 13.00 -10.11 -21.37
N ARG A 160 13.50 -11.32 -21.11
CA ARG A 160 14.37 -12.07 -22.03
C ARG A 160 13.63 -12.59 -23.26
N GLU A 161 12.36 -12.95 -23.10
CA GLU A 161 11.49 -13.43 -24.18
C GLU A 161 11.02 -12.28 -25.08
N VAL A 162 10.65 -11.13 -24.50
CA VAL A 162 10.30 -9.90 -25.25
C VAL A 162 11.50 -9.30 -25.99
N GLY A 163 12.73 -9.53 -25.52
CA GLY A 163 13.96 -9.12 -26.19
C GLY A 163 14.36 -9.96 -27.40
N LYS A 164 13.60 -11.01 -27.75
CA LYS A 164 13.96 -11.94 -28.83
C LYS A 164 13.04 -11.96 -30.05
N ASP A 165 11.88 -11.32 -30.02
CA ASP A 165 11.02 -11.16 -31.20
C ASP A 165 10.13 -9.91 -31.05
N THR A 166 10.47 -8.85 -31.78
CA THR A 166 9.51 -7.78 -32.11
C THR A 166 8.54 -8.29 -33.18
N SER A 167 7.61 -9.16 -32.79
CA SER A 167 6.29 -9.27 -33.42
C SER A 167 5.41 -10.22 -32.62
N VAL A 168 4.38 -9.65 -32.00
CA VAL A 168 3.17 -10.32 -31.47
C VAL A 168 3.41 -11.18 -30.22
N ILE A 169 2.86 -10.73 -29.07
CA ILE A 169 1.89 -11.45 -28.22
C ILE A 169 1.51 -10.50 -27.07
N ASP A 170 0.41 -9.78 -27.27
CA ASP A 170 -0.43 -9.29 -26.18
C ASP A 170 -1.14 -10.51 -25.58
N SER A 171 -0.64 -11.04 -24.46
CA SER A 171 -1.42 -11.96 -23.62
C SER A 171 -1.00 -11.83 -22.16
N PRO A 172 -1.83 -11.23 -21.29
CA PRO A 172 -1.49 -11.04 -19.88
C PRO A 172 -1.39 -12.39 -19.16
N THR A 173 -0.39 -12.52 -18.27
CA THR A 173 -0.16 -13.74 -17.47
C THR A 173 -1.36 -14.00 -16.55
N ILE A 174 -1.68 -15.26 -16.25
CA ILE A 174 -2.81 -15.67 -15.37
C ILE A 174 -2.88 -14.86 -14.05
N ILE A 175 -1.72 -14.46 -13.50
CA ILE A 175 -1.62 -13.63 -12.29
C ILE A 175 -2.05 -12.18 -12.54
N GLU A 176 -1.67 -11.62 -13.69
CA GLU A 176 -2.07 -10.28 -14.13
C GLU A 176 -3.54 -10.25 -14.55
N GLN A 177 -4.05 -11.32 -15.17
CA GLN A 177 -5.47 -11.46 -15.49
C GLN A 177 -6.33 -11.52 -14.21
N SER A 178 -5.88 -12.26 -13.20
CA SER A 178 -6.59 -12.37 -11.91
C SER A 178 -6.55 -11.04 -11.13
N ALA A 179 -5.39 -10.36 -11.12
CA ALA A 179 -5.25 -9.05 -10.49
C ALA A 179 -5.99 -7.93 -11.26
N ALA A 180 -5.95 -7.93 -12.60
CA ALA A 180 -6.63 -6.95 -13.44
C ALA A 180 -8.16 -7.12 -13.41
N LYS A 181 -8.67 -8.35 -13.38
CA LYS A 181 -10.11 -8.63 -13.24
C LYS A 181 -10.64 -8.20 -11.88
N GLN A 182 -9.82 -8.24 -10.82
CA GLN A 182 -10.17 -7.76 -9.48
C GLN A 182 -10.03 -6.23 -9.33
N LEU A 183 -9.10 -5.58 -10.05
CA LEU A 183 -8.94 -4.12 -10.07
C LEU A 183 -9.96 -3.41 -10.98
N ASN A 184 -10.35 -3.99 -12.13
CA ASN A 184 -11.28 -3.36 -13.09
C ASN A 184 -12.74 -3.35 -12.62
N TYR A 185 -13.07 -4.00 -11.50
CA TYR A 185 -14.39 -3.85 -10.86
C TYR A 185 -14.55 -2.51 -10.12
N GLN A 186 -13.54 -1.64 -10.10
CA GLN A 186 -13.60 -0.33 -9.44
C GLN A 186 -13.95 0.84 -10.37
N SER A 187 -14.41 0.56 -11.60
CA SER A 187 -14.89 1.56 -12.55
C SER A 187 -16.41 1.50 -12.79
N ARG A 188 -17.17 0.87 -11.89
CA ARG A 188 -18.64 0.87 -11.90
C ARG A 188 -19.18 1.16 -10.50
#